data_AF-A0A532AMK9-F1
#
_entry.id   AF-A0A532AMK9-F1
#
_cell.length_a   1.000
_cell.length_b   1.000
_cell.length_c   1.000
_cell.angle_alpha   90.00
_cell.angle_beta   90.00
_cell.angle_gamma   90.00
#
_symmetry.space_group_name_H-M   'P 1'
#
loop_
_entity.id
_entity.type
_entity.pdbx_description
1 polymer ?
#
loop_
_entity_poly.entity_id
_entity_poly.type
_entity_poly.pdbx_seq_one_letter_code
_entity_poly.pdbx_strand_id
1 'polypeptide(L)'
;TTPKAFRQNMNLAKGAEFVRIGLGIHPHLAEQRWTELPLFEALLPETRYVGEVGLDASPAHYRSIDRQVDVFRRILTSCQRAGDKILSVHSVRTASKVLDHIEELLPKGSGKVVLHWFSGSVADARRAAALGCYFSVNQAMFR
;
A
#
# COMPACT_ATOMS: atom_id res chain seq x y z
N THR A 1 -3.28 1.97 9.41
CA THR A 1 -3.65 3.25 8.77
C THR A 1 -5.11 3.27 8.35
N THR A 2 -5.80 4.41 8.51
CA THR A 2 -7.17 4.69 8.01
C THR A 2 -7.20 6.10 7.38
N PRO A 3 -8.03 6.33 6.33
CA PRO A 3 -8.22 7.65 5.74
C PRO A 3 -8.74 8.71 6.73
N LYS A 4 -9.50 8.31 7.75
CA LYS A 4 -10.03 9.24 8.75
C LYS A 4 -8.95 9.96 9.55
N ALA A 5 -7.82 9.30 9.79
CA ALA A 5 -6.70 9.88 10.51
C ALA A 5 -5.83 10.82 9.65
N PHE A 6 -6.00 10.81 8.32
CA PHE A 6 -5.07 11.44 7.39
C PHE A 6 -4.93 12.95 7.61
N ARG A 7 -6.02 13.70 7.64
CA ARG A 7 -5.97 15.17 7.83
C ARG A 7 -5.44 15.57 9.20
N GLN A 8 -5.76 14.81 10.23
CA GLN A 8 -5.21 15.05 11.56
C GLN A 8 -3.69 14.84 11.57
N ASN A 9 -3.20 13.77 10.94
CA ASN A 9 -1.77 13.50 10.81
C ASN A 9 -1.06 14.57 9.97
N MET A 10 -1.69 15.06 8.90
CA MET A 10 -1.18 16.19 8.11
C MET A 10 -1.05 17.45 8.96
N ASN A 11 -2.03 17.74 9.82
CA ASN A 11 -1.97 18.86 10.75
C ASN A 11 -0.85 18.70 11.80
N LEU A 12 -0.64 17.50 12.32
CA LEU A 12 0.46 17.20 13.26
C LEU A 12 1.83 17.36 12.62
N ALA A 13 1.97 17.02 11.33
CA ALA A 13 3.20 17.17 10.58
C ALA A 13 3.40 18.59 10.01
N LYS A 14 2.50 19.54 10.30
CA LYS A 14 2.57 20.90 9.75
C LYS A 14 3.86 21.59 10.20
N GLY A 15 4.65 22.05 9.24
CA GLY A 15 5.94 22.71 9.50
C GLY A 15 7.12 21.75 9.64
N ALA A 16 6.91 20.43 9.64
CA ALA A 16 7.99 19.45 9.67
C ALA A 16 8.54 19.19 8.26
N GLU A 17 9.77 19.64 8.00
CA GLU A 17 10.40 19.56 6.68
C GLU A 17 10.54 18.12 6.15
N PHE A 18 10.82 17.16 7.04
CA PHE A 18 11.16 15.78 6.67
C PHE A 18 10.05 14.76 6.94
N VAL A 19 8.86 15.20 7.36
CA VAL A 19 7.74 14.31 7.63
C VAL A 19 6.77 14.34 6.46
N ARG A 20 6.41 13.15 5.95
CA ARG A 20 5.44 12.97 4.87
C ARG A 20 4.39 11.96 5.32
N ILE A 21 3.12 12.32 5.20
CA ILE A 21 2.01 11.48 5.68
C ILE A 21 1.47 10.64 4.53
N GLY A 22 1.42 9.32 4.77
CA GLY A 22 0.76 8.37 3.88
C GLY A 22 -0.74 8.32 4.09
N LEU A 23 -1.50 8.31 3.00
CA LEU A 23 -2.93 8.00 3.00
C LEU A 23 -3.13 6.51 2.70
N GLY A 24 -3.92 5.78 3.48
CA GLY A 24 -4.12 4.35 3.22
C GLY A 24 -5.19 3.69 4.09
N ILE A 25 -5.55 2.48 3.69
CA ILE A 25 -6.33 1.52 4.48
C ILE A 25 -5.45 0.28 4.64
N HIS A 26 -4.98 0.04 5.86
CA HIS A 26 -4.10 -1.10 6.15
C HIS A 26 -4.89 -2.42 6.01
N PRO A 27 -4.31 -3.52 5.47
CA PRO A 27 -5.01 -4.79 5.24
C PRO A 27 -5.75 -5.32 6.47
N HIS A 28 -5.17 -5.20 7.66
CA HIS A 28 -5.81 -5.61 8.93
C HIS A 28 -7.12 -4.89 9.23
N LEU A 29 -7.34 -3.70 8.66
CA LEU A 29 -8.56 -2.90 8.85
C LEU A 29 -9.51 -2.98 7.66
N ALA A 30 -9.16 -3.66 6.57
CA ALA A 30 -9.94 -3.67 5.33
C ALA A 30 -11.38 -4.13 5.56
N GLU A 31 -11.60 -5.19 6.36
CA GLU A 31 -12.94 -5.69 6.69
C GLU A 31 -13.81 -4.66 7.41
N GLN A 32 -13.22 -3.88 8.31
CA GLN A 32 -13.96 -2.94 9.15
C GLN A 32 -14.11 -1.56 8.51
N ARG A 33 -13.24 -1.21 7.57
CA ARG A 33 -13.04 0.16 7.08
C ARG A 33 -13.16 0.29 5.56
N TRP A 34 -13.56 -0.75 4.82
CA TRP A 34 -13.74 -0.67 3.37
C TRP A 34 -14.72 0.42 2.94
N THR A 35 -15.72 0.75 3.76
CA THR A 35 -16.67 1.85 3.51
C THR A 35 -16.01 3.23 3.51
N GLU A 36 -14.75 3.33 3.94
CA GLU A 36 -13.94 4.56 3.90
C GLU A 36 -13.21 4.74 2.55
N LEU A 37 -13.37 3.83 1.59
CA LEU A 37 -12.81 3.99 0.24
C LEU A 37 -13.23 5.28 -0.48
N PRO A 38 -14.49 5.74 -0.45
CA PRO A 38 -14.85 7.03 -1.02
C PRO A 38 -14.10 8.21 -0.37
N LEU A 39 -13.83 8.12 0.94
CA LEU A 39 -13.02 9.12 1.64
C LEU A 39 -11.55 9.04 1.21
N PHE A 40 -11.00 7.83 1.06
CA PHE A 40 -9.66 7.65 0.49
C PHE A 40 -9.56 8.30 -0.90
N GLU A 41 -10.52 8.03 -1.78
CA GLU A 41 -10.56 8.57 -3.15
C GLU A 41 -10.61 10.11 -3.14
N ALA A 42 -11.42 10.70 -2.26
CA ALA A 42 -11.53 12.16 -2.11
C ALA A 42 -10.26 12.81 -1.55
N LEU A 43 -9.51 12.12 -0.69
CA LEU A 43 -8.28 12.64 -0.05
C LEU A 43 -7.03 12.38 -0.88
N LEU A 44 -7.06 11.44 -1.84
CA LEU A 44 -5.90 11.05 -2.65
C LEU A 44 -5.20 12.23 -3.35
N PRO A 45 -5.89 13.28 -3.84
CA PRO A 45 -5.21 14.45 -4.42
C PRO A 45 -4.36 15.26 -3.43
N GLU A 46 -4.60 15.13 -2.12
CA GLU A 46 -3.91 15.90 -1.08
C GLU A 46 -2.49 15.37 -0.77
N THR A 47 -2.10 14.20 -1.30
CA THR A 47 -0.76 13.62 -1.06
C THR A 47 -0.24 12.79 -2.22
N ARG A 48 1.09 12.76 -2.34
CA ARG A 48 1.80 11.82 -3.21
C ARG A 48 1.95 10.44 -2.57
N TYR A 49 1.90 10.37 -1.23
CA TYR A 49 2.27 9.18 -0.46
C TYR A 49 1.02 8.38 -0.09
N VAL A 50 1.00 7.13 -0.52
CA VAL A 50 -0.06 6.17 -0.24
C VAL A 50 0.53 5.06 0.60
N GLY A 51 -0.06 4.80 1.76
CA GLY A 51 0.41 3.76 2.65
C GLY A 51 -0.09 3.92 4.07
N GLU A 52 -0.14 2.86 4.85
CA GLU A 52 0.14 1.49 4.41
C GLU A 52 -1.11 0.84 3.79
N VAL A 53 -0.90 0.12 2.68
CA VAL A 53 -1.92 -0.58 1.88
C VAL A 53 -1.36 -1.94 1.45
N GLY A 54 -2.17 -2.89 1.01
CA GLY A 54 -1.67 -4.19 0.53
C GLY A 54 -2.50 -5.35 1.07
N LEU A 55 -1.86 -6.51 1.20
CA LEU A 55 -2.50 -7.77 1.59
C LEU A 55 -1.72 -8.48 2.71
N ASP A 56 -2.43 -9.14 3.60
CA ASP A 56 -1.90 -9.94 4.70
C ASP A 56 -2.68 -11.26 4.82
N ALA A 57 -1.99 -12.37 4.54
CA ALA A 57 -2.53 -13.74 4.64
C ALA A 57 -2.03 -14.49 5.88
N SER A 58 -1.62 -13.77 6.94
CA SER A 58 -1.38 -14.40 8.24
C SER A 58 -2.68 -14.99 8.81
N PRO A 59 -2.61 -16.00 9.69
CA PRO A 59 -3.78 -16.70 10.17
C PRO A 59 -4.85 -15.78 10.80
N ALA A 60 -4.43 -14.69 11.44
CA ALA A 60 -5.32 -13.71 12.07
C ALA A 60 -6.11 -12.87 11.05
N HIS A 61 -5.62 -12.73 9.82
CA HIS A 61 -6.18 -11.84 8.80
C HIS A 61 -6.65 -12.57 7.54
N TYR A 62 -6.37 -13.86 7.41
CA TYR A 62 -6.76 -14.65 6.23
C TYR A 62 -8.27 -14.63 5.96
N ARG A 63 -9.11 -14.59 7.01
CA ARG A 63 -10.58 -14.53 6.86
C ARG A 63 -11.07 -13.28 6.12
N SER A 64 -10.30 -12.19 6.12
CA SER A 64 -10.66 -10.95 5.40
C SER A 64 -9.94 -10.80 4.07
N ILE A 65 -9.24 -11.83 3.57
CA ILE A 65 -8.37 -11.70 2.40
C ILE A 65 -9.11 -11.21 1.15
N ASP A 66 -10.35 -11.64 0.94
CA ASP A 66 -11.16 -11.20 -0.21
C ASP A 66 -11.46 -9.70 -0.11
N ARG A 67 -11.83 -9.21 1.07
CA ARG A 67 -12.04 -7.78 1.30
C ARG A 67 -10.76 -6.97 1.17
N GLN A 68 -9.63 -7.51 1.64
CA GLN A 68 -8.32 -6.88 1.47
C GLN A 68 -7.99 -6.73 -0.02
N VAL A 69 -8.28 -7.74 -0.84
CA VAL A 69 -8.09 -7.70 -2.29
C VAL A 69 -8.97 -6.63 -2.92
N ASP A 70 -10.25 -6.55 -2.59
CA ASP A 70 -11.16 -5.53 -3.12
C ASP A 70 -10.67 -4.11 -2.80
N VAL A 71 -10.30 -3.88 -1.54
CA VAL A 71 -9.77 -2.59 -1.07
C VAL A 71 -8.46 -2.25 -1.78
N PHE A 72 -7.53 -3.20 -1.86
CA PHE A 72 -6.24 -2.98 -2.47
C PHE A 72 -6.35 -2.69 -3.97
N ARG A 73 -7.12 -3.49 -4.72
CA ARG A 73 -7.36 -3.26 -6.15
C ARG A 73 -7.93 -1.88 -6.44
N ARG A 74 -8.90 -1.44 -5.62
CA ARG A 74 -9.53 -0.11 -5.77
C ARG A 74 -8.55 1.02 -5.47
N ILE A 75 -7.70 0.87 -4.45
CA ILE A 75 -6.61 1.79 -4.17
C ILE A 75 -5.61 1.87 -5.34
N LEU A 76 -5.18 0.73 -5.89
CA LEU A 76 -4.27 0.68 -7.04
C LEU A 76 -4.87 1.41 -8.25
N THR A 77 -6.16 1.15 -8.54
CA THR A 77 -6.90 1.81 -9.63
C THR A 77 -6.95 3.32 -9.44
N SER A 78 -7.25 3.80 -8.23
CA SER A 78 -7.28 5.23 -7.93
C SER A 78 -5.89 5.86 -8.05
N CYS A 79 -4.84 5.15 -7.62
CA CYS A 79 -3.46 5.62 -7.77
C CYS A 79 -3.03 5.68 -9.24
N GLN A 80 -3.41 4.68 -10.05
CA GLN A 80 -3.16 4.64 -11.49
C GLN A 80 -3.78 5.84 -12.18
N ARG A 81 -5.05 6.16 -11.88
CA ARG A 81 -5.75 7.31 -12.44
C ARG A 81 -5.16 8.64 -12.00
N ALA A 82 -4.74 8.74 -10.72
CA ALA A 82 -4.20 9.96 -10.17
C ALA A 82 -2.75 10.25 -10.62
N GLY A 83 -1.99 9.21 -11.00
CA GLY A 83 -0.60 9.32 -11.42
C GLY A 83 0.36 9.77 -10.31
N ASP A 84 1.65 9.54 -10.56
CA ASP A 84 2.79 9.98 -9.75
C ASP A 84 2.71 9.64 -8.24
N LYS A 85 1.97 8.60 -7.85
CA LYS A 85 1.87 8.17 -6.44
C LYS A 85 3.06 7.30 -6.03
N ILE A 86 3.46 7.39 -4.76
CA ILE A 86 4.43 6.52 -4.11
C ILE A 86 3.69 5.66 -3.10
N LEU A 87 3.67 4.35 -3.31
CA LEU A 87 2.92 3.40 -2.51
C LEU A 87 3.87 2.62 -1.59
N SER A 88 3.62 2.64 -0.29
CA SER A 88 4.22 1.71 0.68
C SER A 88 3.28 0.52 0.88
N VAL A 89 3.72 -0.67 0.42
CA VAL A 89 2.86 -1.84 0.25
C VAL A 89 3.25 -2.98 1.19
N HIS A 90 2.28 -3.42 2.00
CA HIS A 90 2.31 -4.59 2.86
C HIS A 90 2.05 -5.87 2.06
N SER A 91 2.86 -6.91 2.25
CA SER A 91 2.81 -8.13 1.43
C SER A 91 3.06 -9.43 2.20
N VAL A 92 2.70 -9.46 3.49
CA VAL A 92 2.95 -10.62 4.37
C VAL A 92 2.21 -11.86 3.87
N ARG A 93 2.98 -12.88 3.46
CA ARG A 93 2.51 -14.15 2.87
C ARG A 93 1.66 -13.97 1.60
N THR A 94 1.80 -12.84 0.92
CA THR A 94 0.97 -12.46 -0.24
C THR A 94 1.79 -11.85 -1.37
N ALA A 95 3.13 -11.89 -1.30
CA ALA A 95 4.04 -11.26 -2.27
C ALA A 95 3.64 -11.50 -3.73
N SER A 96 3.49 -12.76 -4.16
CA SER A 96 3.12 -13.07 -5.55
C SER A 96 1.77 -12.46 -5.95
N LYS A 97 0.75 -12.54 -5.08
CA LYS A 97 -0.59 -11.97 -5.33
C LYS A 97 -0.60 -10.44 -5.35
N VAL A 98 0.22 -9.81 -4.49
CA VAL A 98 0.44 -8.36 -4.52
C VAL A 98 1.09 -7.94 -5.84
N LEU A 99 2.10 -8.69 -6.31
CA LEU A 99 2.76 -8.43 -7.60
C LEU A 99 1.81 -8.62 -8.79
N ASP A 100 0.93 -9.63 -8.76
CA ASP A 100 -0.10 -9.83 -9.79
C ASP A 100 -0.99 -8.58 -9.93
N HIS A 101 -1.48 -8.05 -8.81
CA HIS A 101 -2.33 -6.85 -8.84
C HIS A 101 -1.57 -5.58 -9.21
N ILE A 102 -0.30 -5.44 -8.83
CA ILE A 102 0.53 -4.31 -9.26
C ILE A 102 0.74 -4.36 -10.77
N GLU A 103 1.11 -5.53 -11.31
CA GLU A 103 1.32 -5.73 -12.75
C GLU A 103 0.05 -5.46 -13.57
N GLU A 104 -1.11 -5.89 -13.05
CA GLU A 104 -2.42 -5.66 -13.68
C GLU A 104 -2.88 -4.19 -13.63
N LEU A 105 -2.70 -3.51 -12.49
CA LEU A 105 -3.42 -2.26 -12.19
C LEU A 105 -2.51 -1.02 -12.09
N LEU A 106 -1.19 -1.17 -12.01
CA LEU A 106 -0.21 -0.08 -11.97
C LEU A 106 0.85 -0.27 -13.06
N PRO A 107 0.54 0.06 -14.33
CA PRO A 107 1.50 -0.05 -15.41
C PRO A 107 2.75 0.81 -15.14
N LYS A 108 3.88 0.39 -15.70
CA LYS A 108 5.17 1.08 -15.52
C LYS A 108 5.04 2.58 -15.80
N GLY A 109 5.44 3.40 -14.82
CA GLY A 109 5.38 4.85 -14.90
C GLY A 109 4.11 5.50 -14.30
N SER A 110 3.07 4.74 -13.94
CA SER A 110 1.87 5.30 -13.31
C SER A 110 2.04 5.57 -11.80
N GLY A 111 3.09 5.05 -11.19
CA GLY A 111 3.45 5.23 -9.79
C GLY A 111 4.72 4.48 -9.42
N LYS A 112 5.17 4.64 -8.17
CA LYS A 112 6.30 3.91 -7.59
C LYS A 112 5.80 3.04 -6.45
N VAL A 113 6.12 1.75 -6.47
CA VAL A 113 5.77 0.82 -5.39
C VAL A 113 7.00 0.52 -4.56
N VAL A 114 6.88 0.65 -3.24
CA VAL A 114 7.86 0.26 -2.24
C VAL A 114 7.27 -0.89 -1.44
N LEU A 115 7.83 -2.09 -1.57
CA LEU A 115 7.44 -3.24 -0.75
C LEU A 115 8.01 -3.05 0.66
N HIS A 116 7.11 -2.85 1.63
CA HIS A 116 7.45 -2.64 3.02
C HIS A 116 7.76 -3.96 3.70
N TRP A 117 8.92 -4.03 4.39
CA TRP A 117 9.33 -5.19 5.17
C TRP A 117 9.14 -6.52 4.41
N PHE A 118 9.72 -6.59 3.21
CA PHE A 118 9.51 -7.69 2.31
C PHE A 118 10.05 -9.02 2.87
N SER A 119 9.22 -10.07 2.83
CA SER A 119 9.54 -11.43 3.32
C SER A 119 9.12 -12.51 2.31
N GLY A 120 8.93 -12.15 1.05
CA GLY A 120 8.62 -13.09 -0.04
C GLY A 120 9.83 -13.89 -0.50
N SER A 121 9.62 -14.75 -1.50
CA SER A 121 10.69 -15.58 -2.05
C SER A 121 11.73 -14.77 -2.85
N VAL A 122 12.91 -15.35 -3.11
CA VAL A 122 13.89 -14.76 -4.02
C VAL A 122 13.31 -14.57 -5.43
N ALA A 123 12.44 -15.49 -5.87
CA ALA A 123 11.76 -15.38 -7.16
C ALA A 123 10.82 -14.15 -7.19
N ASP A 124 10.04 -13.94 -6.13
CA ASP A 124 9.20 -12.76 -5.98
C ASP A 124 10.03 -11.47 -5.92
N ALA A 125 11.16 -11.47 -5.22
CA ALA A 125 12.05 -10.31 -5.15
C ALA A 125 12.60 -9.93 -6.54
N ARG A 126 13.03 -10.92 -7.34
CA ARG A 126 13.47 -10.71 -8.73
C ARG A 126 12.34 -10.19 -9.60
N ARG A 127 11.13 -10.74 -9.47
CA ARG A 127 9.94 -10.29 -10.20
C ARG A 127 9.59 -8.85 -9.83
N ALA A 128 9.57 -8.52 -8.55
CA ALA A 128 9.33 -7.16 -8.05
C ALA A 128 10.34 -6.16 -8.64
N ALA A 129 11.63 -6.51 -8.66
CA ALA A 129 12.65 -5.67 -9.28
C ALA A 129 12.43 -5.47 -10.79
N ALA A 130 12.05 -6.53 -11.51
CA ALA A 130 11.73 -6.46 -12.95
C ALA A 130 10.49 -5.58 -13.25
N LEU A 131 9.54 -5.52 -12.32
CA LEU A 131 8.38 -4.61 -12.36
C LEU A 131 8.74 -3.16 -11.98
N GLY A 132 9.95 -2.91 -11.47
CA GLY A 132 10.40 -1.58 -11.05
C GLY A 132 9.98 -1.22 -9.62
N CYS A 133 9.63 -2.21 -8.80
CA CYS A 133 9.38 -2.01 -7.37
C CYS A 133 10.67 -1.76 -6.60
N TYR A 134 10.54 -1.02 -5.50
CA TYR A 134 11.57 -0.76 -4.51
C TYR A 134 11.30 -1.57 -3.24
N PHE A 135 12.25 -1.60 -2.33
CA PHE A 135 12.13 -2.26 -1.02
C PHE A 135 12.50 -1.27 0.07
N SER A 136 11.73 -1.23 1.16
CA SER A 136 12.19 -0.62 2.42
C SER A 136 12.70 -1.72 3.34
N VAL A 137 13.98 -1.65 3.67
CA VAL A 137 14.69 -2.69 4.43
C VAL A 137 14.92 -2.21 5.85
N ASN A 138 14.65 -3.06 6.85
CA ASN A 138 14.84 -2.77 8.26
C ASN A 138 15.61 -3.88 8.97
N GLN A 139 16.06 -3.63 10.21
CA GLN A 139 16.87 -4.58 10.98
C GLN A 139 16.18 -5.92 11.25
N ALA A 140 14.84 -5.95 11.37
CA ALA A 140 14.11 -7.17 11.65
C ALA A 140 14.08 -8.13 10.45
N MET A 141 14.47 -7.69 9.25
CA MET A 141 14.61 -8.55 8.07
C MET A 141 15.89 -9.40 8.05
N PHE A 142 16.83 -9.11 8.95
CA PHE A 142 18.10 -9.85 9.09
C PHE A 142 18.08 -10.86 10.24
N ARG A 143 16.93 -11.05 10.88
CA ARG A 143 16.75 -11.95 12.03
C ARG A 143 16.21 -13.30 11.58
#